data_AF-A0A3B9DST4-F1
#
_entry.id   AF-A0A3B9DST4-F1
#
_cell.length_a   1.000
_cell.length_b   1.000
_cell.length_c   1.000
_cell.angle_alpha   90.00
_cell.angle_beta   90.00
_cell.angle_gamma   90.00
#
_symmetry.space_group_name_H-M   'P 1'
#
loop_
_entity.id
_entity.type
_entity.pdbx_description
1 polymer ?
#
loop_
_entity_poly.entity_id
_entity_poly.type
_entity_poly.pdbx_seq_one_letter_code
_entity_poly.pdbx_strand_id
1 'polypeptide(L)'
;MDSTRSLSTHSALARATLCALAMGMVACSDTRAAEAPSADQARSADEPWFGVMLPPGFEPHALHVISNRPAAPAVVPEGERQYRELAGDAIQAHLETIVGFSRESEETTEVGEGQIWGRVTGFPSGAKTIEWAVSEFRATGIADVELQQFD
;
A
#
# COMPACT_ATOMS: atom_id res chain seq x y z
N MET A 1 3.76 41.55 -32.12
CA MET A 1 4.45 42.85 -31.96
C MET A 1 4.81 42.93 -30.48
N ASP A 2 5.88 42.26 -30.07
CA ASP A 2 7.26 42.76 -30.09
C ASP A 2 7.47 44.07 -29.33
N SER A 3 8.55 44.09 -28.54
CA SER A 3 9.11 45.15 -27.70
C SER A 3 8.72 45.04 -26.22
N THR A 4 9.64 44.98 -25.25
CA THR A 4 11.06 45.35 -25.27
C THR A 4 11.77 44.78 -24.03
N ARG A 5 13.02 44.37 -24.27
CA ARG A 5 14.06 43.97 -23.32
C ARG A 5 14.29 45.02 -22.23
N SER A 6 14.76 44.58 -21.05
CA SER A 6 16.02 45.12 -20.51
C SER A 6 16.62 44.19 -19.46
N LEU A 7 17.81 43.67 -19.79
CA LEU A 7 18.78 43.09 -18.86
C LEU A 7 19.35 44.20 -17.97
N SER A 8 19.66 43.88 -16.72
CA SER A 8 20.67 44.60 -15.95
C SER A 8 21.59 43.60 -15.27
N THR A 9 22.68 43.32 -15.95
CA THR A 9 23.94 42.79 -15.45
C THR A 9 24.64 43.81 -14.56
N HIS A 10 25.10 43.39 -13.38
CA HIS A 10 26.40 43.86 -12.87
C HIS A 10 27.15 42.70 -12.19
N SER A 11 28.17 42.24 -12.90
CA SER A 11 29.29 41.42 -12.43
C SER A 11 30.23 42.21 -11.53
N ALA A 12 31.13 41.47 -10.85
CA ALA A 12 32.51 41.81 -10.42
C ALA A 12 32.66 41.53 -8.91
N LEU A 13 33.68 40.87 -8.35
CA LEU A 13 35.03 40.42 -8.73
C LEU A 13 35.32 39.21 -7.80
N ALA A 14 35.81 38.05 -8.27
CA ALA A 14 37.16 37.73 -8.71
C ALA A 14 38.25 37.64 -7.60
N ARG A 15 38.77 36.41 -7.46
CA ARG A 15 40.17 35.99 -7.18
C ARG A 15 40.62 35.96 -5.71
N ALA A 16 40.86 34.77 -5.13
CA ALA A 16 41.94 33.80 -5.35
C ALA A 16 43.25 34.17 -4.62
N THR A 17 43.60 33.40 -3.58
CA THR A 17 45.02 33.10 -3.23
C THR A 17 45.11 31.87 -2.33
N LEU A 18 45.82 30.88 -2.86
CA LEU A 18 46.41 29.70 -2.22
C LEU A 18 47.48 30.09 -1.19
N CYS A 19 47.63 29.35 -0.09
CA CYS A 19 48.94 29.02 0.49
C CYS A 19 48.81 27.85 1.48
N ALA A 20 49.78 26.95 1.44
CA ALA A 20 49.71 25.56 1.88
C ALA A 20 50.46 25.27 3.20
N LEU A 21 50.28 24.01 3.65
CA LEU A 21 51.17 23.15 4.46
C LEU A 21 51.21 23.31 5.99
N ALA A 22 50.71 22.28 6.69
CA ALA A 22 51.51 21.35 7.51
C ALA A 22 50.59 20.26 8.10
N MET A 23 50.72 19.01 7.63
CA MET A 23 51.25 17.86 8.40
C MET A 23 50.46 17.48 9.66
N GLY A 24 49.76 16.34 9.56
CA GLY A 24 49.12 15.66 10.67
C GLY A 24 48.43 14.38 10.20
N MET A 25 49.17 13.50 9.53
CA MET A 25 48.70 12.20 9.07
C MET A 25 48.58 11.26 10.29
N VAL A 26 47.47 11.34 11.02
CA VAL A 26 47.07 10.28 11.97
C VAL A 26 46.19 9.33 11.18
N ALA A 27 46.84 8.40 10.48
CA ALA A 27 46.19 7.19 10.01
C ALA A 27 45.85 6.35 11.25
N CYS A 28 44.64 6.49 11.78
CA CYS A 28 44.02 5.39 12.50
C CYS A 28 43.79 4.30 11.47
N SER A 29 44.74 3.39 11.35
CA SER A 29 44.55 2.12 10.67
C SER A 29 43.51 1.35 11.47
N ASP A 30 42.22 1.65 11.24
CA ASP A 30 41.14 0.71 11.51
C ASP A 30 41.35 -0.45 10.54
N THR A 31 42.24 -1.37 10.90
CA THR A 31 42.19 -2.74 10.41
C THR A 31 40.94 -3.38 11.00
N ARG A 32 39.76 -2.95 10.53
CA ARG A 32 38.67 -3.90 10.40
C ARG A 32 39.17 -4.87 9.35
N ALA A 33 39.64 -6.03 9.80
CA ALA A 33 39.66 -7.19 8.94
C ALA A 33 38.31 -7.20 8.23
N ALA A 34 38.32 -7.01 6.91
CA ALA A 34 37.19 -7.35 6.10
C ALA A 34 37.02 -8.85 6.30
N GLU A 35 36.18 -9.21 7.26
CA GLU A 35 35.69 -10.56 7.42
C GLU A 35 35.08 -10.88 6.07
N ALA A 36 35.79 -11.72 5.31
CA ALA A 36 35.27 -12.22 4.05
C ALA A 36 33.86 -12.71 4.35
N PRO A 37 32.85 -12.33 3.54
CA PRO A 37 31.50 -12.84 3.75
C PRO A 37 31.63 -14.36 3.87
N SER A 38 31.31 -14.88 5.06
CA SER A 38 31.31 -16.31 5.30
C SER A 38 30.50 -16.93 4.18
N ALA A 39 30.96 -18.05 3.61
CA ALA A 39 30.32 -18.72 2.47
C ALA A 39 28.82 -19.01 2.69
N ASP A 40 28.34 -18.89 3.93
CA ASP A 40 26.95 -18.98 4.34
C ASP A 40 26.05 -17.81 3.92
N GLN A 41 26.60 -16.64 3.56
CA GLN A 41 25.83 -15.47 3.08
C GLN A 41 25.58 -15.48 1.57
N ALA A 42 26.13 -16.44 0.84
CA ALA A 42 25.96 -16.57 -0.61
C ALA A 42 25.15 -17.84 -0.98
N ARG A 43 24.20 -18.27 -0.13
CA ARG A 43 23.21 -19.25 -0.58
C ARG A 43 22.42 -18.60 -1.72
N SER A 44 22.54 -19.13 -2.93
CA SER A 44 21.69 -18.73 -4.03
C SER A 44 20.24 -18.95 -3.61
N ALA A 45 19.33 -18.05 -3.98
CA ALA A 45 17.90 -18.23 -3.78
C ALA A 45 17.35 -19.55 -4.38
N ASP A 46 18.15 -20.25 -5.19
CA ASP A 46 17.85 -21.55 -5.79
C ASP A 46 18.33 -22.78 -4.98
N GLU A 47 18.99 -22.60 -3.83
CA GLU A 47 19.48 -23.73 -3.03
C GLU A 47 18.35 -24.34 -2.18
N PRO A 48 18.05 -25.64 -2.31
CA PRO A 48 16.92 -26.26 -1.61
C PRO A 48 17.11 -26.29 -0.10
N TRP A 49 16.08 -25.84 0.63
CA TRP A 49 16.06 -25.89 2.09
C TRP A 49 15.74 -27.31 2.55
N PHE A 50 16.68 -27.96 3.27
CA PHE A 50 16.59 -29.38 3.67
C PHE A 50 16.28 -30.36 2.52
N GLY A 51 16.71 -30.06 1.29
CA GLY A 51 16.43 -30.90 0.12
C GLY A 51 15.02 -30.75 -0.44
N VAL A 52 14.22 -29.83 0.10
CA VAL A 52 12.93 -29.42 -0.46
C VAL A 52 13.20 -28.24 -1.38
N MET A 53 12.83 -28.38 -2.66
CA MET A 53 12.88 -27.26 -3.60
C MET A 53 11.96 -26.15 -3.11
N LEU A 54 12.44 -24.92 -3.12
CA LEU A 54 11.60 -23.77 -2.83
C LEU A 54 10.41 -23.74 -3.81
N PRO A 55 9.21 -23.40 -3.33
CA PRO A 55 8.08 -23.23 -4.23
C PRO A 55 8.43 -22.15 -5.26
N PRO A 56 7.90 -22.25 -6.49
CA PRO A 56 8.09 -21.20 -7.49
C PRO A 56 7.64 -19.86 -6.91
N GLY A 57 8.25 -18.77 -7.39
CA GLY A 57 7.82 -17.42 -7.04
C GLY A 57 6.33 -17.22 -7.30
N PHE A 58 5.68 -16.40 -6.48
CA PHE A 58 4.27 -16.07 -6.68
C PHE A 58 4.11 -15.21 -7.94
N GLU A 59 3.41 -15.74 -8.93
CA GLU A 59 2.96 -15.01 -10.12
C GLU A 59 1.48 -14.62 -9.93
N PRO A 60 1.18 -13.32 -9.70
CA PRO A 60 -0.20 -12.86 -9.56
C PRO A 60 -0.99 -13.18 -10.82
N HIS A 61 -2.20 -13.72 -10.65
CA HIS A 61 -3.07 -13.98 -11.79
C HIS A 61 -3.54 -12.66 -12.39
N ALA A 62 -3.29 -12.46 -13.69
CA ALA A 62 -3.85 -11.33 -14.41
C ALA A 62 -5.38 -11.50 -14.52
N LEU A 63 -6.14 -10.53 -14.03
CA LEU A 63 -7.58 -10.49 -14.23
C LEU A 63 -7.87 -10.20 -15.70
N HIS A 64 -8.49 -11.15 -16.40
CA HIS A 64 -8.93 -10.96 -17.78
C HIS A 64 -10.39 -10.50 -17.81
N VAL A 65 -10.66 -9.37 -18.49
CA VAL A 65 -12.03 -8.90 -18.73
C VAL A 65 -12.70 -9.86 -19.73
N ILE A 66 -13.60 -10.71 -19.23
CA ILE A 66 -14.29 -11.74 -20.02
C ILE A 66 -15.17 -11.12 -21.12
N SER A 67 -15.78 -9.95 -20.86
CA SER A 67 -16.52 -9.18 -21.87
C SER A 67 -16.74 -7.75 -21.40
N ASN A 68 -16.78 -6.79 -22.34
CA ASN A 68 -17.14 -5.40 -22.06
C ASN A 68 -18.63 -5.14 -22.30
N ARG A 69 -19.49 -5.94 -21.66
CA ARG A 69 -20.95 -5.80 -21.78
C ARG A 69 -21.44 -4.70 -20.83
N PRO A 70 -22.24 -3.73 -21.30
CA PRO A 70 -22.85 -2.76 -20.39
C PRO A 70 -23.76 -3.49 -19.39
N ALA A 71 -23.79 -3.01 -18.14
CA ALA A 71 -24.72 -3.51 -17.14
C ALA A 71 -26.16 -3.36 -17.65
N ALA A 72 -26.98 -4.39 -17.42
CA ALA A 72 -28.41 -4.28 -17.71
C ALA A 72 -29.01 -3.20 -16.78
N PRO A 73 -29.89 -2.31 -17.30
CA PRO A 73 -30.52 -1.30 -16.47
C PRO A 73 -31.38 -1.97 -15.40
N ALA A 74 -31.32 -1.46 -14.17
CA ALA A 74 -32.22 -1.89 -13.11
C ALA A 74 -33.66 -1.52 -13.45
N VAL A 75 -34.58 -2.47 -13.34
CA VAL A 75 -36.01 -2.22 -13.49
C VAL A 75 -36.57 -1.97 -12.09
N VAL A 76 -36.94 -0.72 -11.81
CA VAL A 76 -37.54 -0.31 -10.54
C VAL A 76 -39.05 -0.14 -10.74
N PRO A 77 -39.90 -0.78 -9.91
CA PRO A 77 -41.34 -0.61 -9.95
C PRO A 77 -41.80 0.85 -9.86
N GLU A 78 -42.98 1.13 -10.40
CA GLU A 78 -43.58 2.46 -10.30
C GLU A 78 -43.86 2.80 -8.83
N GLY A 79 -43.51 4.02 -8.42
CA GLY A 79 -43.65 4.43 -7.02
C GLY A 79 -42.56 3.89 -6.09
N GLU A 80 -41.49 3.25 -6.60
CA GLU A 80 -40.30 2.88 -5.79
C GLU A 80 -39.06 3.73 -6.14
N ARG A 81 -39.13 4.58 -7.17
CA ARG A 81 -37.99 5.39 -7.64
C ARG A 81 -37.41 6.36 -6.61
N GLN A 82 -38.16 6.71 -5.56
CA GLN A 82 -37.65 7.55 -4.48
C GLN A 82 -36.70 6.82 -3.51
N TYR A 83 -36.74 5.48 -3.47
CA TYR A 83 -35.84 4.66 -2.65
C TYR A 83 -34.53 4.45 -3.42
N ARG A 84 -33.44 5.01 -2.91
CA ARG A 84 -32.14 5.09 -3.59
C ARG A 84 -31.01 4.39 -2.84
N GLU A 85 -31.33 3.65 -1.79
CA GLU A 85 -30.39 2.93 -0.94
C GLU A 85 -29.62 1.86 -1.74
N LEU A 86 -30.25 1.31 -2.79
CA LEU A 86 -29.64 0.34 -3.71
C LEU A 86 -29.12 0.99 -5.01
N ALA A 87 -29.02 2.33 -5.06
CA ALA A 87 -28.42 3.00 -6.19
C ALA A 87 -26.92 2.67 -6.26
N GLY A 88 -26.39 2.59 -7.49
CA GLY A 88 -25.02 2.13 -7.71
C GLY A 88 -23.96 3.01 -7.03
N ASP A 89 -24.21 4.31 -6.91
CA ASP A 89 -23.35 5.25 -6.18
C ASP A 89 -23.32 4.97 -4.67
N ALA A 90 -24.48 4.70 -4.06
CA ALA A 90 -24.56 4.32 -2.64
C ALA A 90 -23.84 2.98 -2.38
N ILE A 91 -24.10 1.97 -3.22
CA ILE A 91 -23.44 0.65 -3.12
C ILE A 91 -21.91 0.79 -3.31
N GLN A 92 -21.49 1.59 -4.29
CA GLN A 92 -20.07 1.84 -4.56
C GLN A 92 -19.36 2.48 -3.36
N ALA A 93 -20.00 3.45 -2.70
CA ALA A 93 -19.44 4.08 -1.50
C ALA A 93 -19.24 3.08 -0.35
N HIS A 94 -20.21 2.19 -0.11
CA HIS A 94 -20.06 1.12 0.89
C HIS A 94 -18.96 0.13 0.51
N LEU A 95 -18.86 -0.24 -0.77
CA LEU A 95 -17.80 -1.11 -1.27
C LEU A 95 -16.42 -0.49 -1.05
N GLU A 96 -16.26 0.81 -1.32
CA GLU A 96 -15.00 1.53 -1.10
C GLU A 96 -14.58 1.49 0.36
N THR A 97 -15.51 1.69 1.30
CA THR A 97 -15.24 1.55 2.73
C THR A 97 -14.79 0.13 3.10
N ILE A 98 -15.52 -0.88 2.63
CA ILE A 98 -15.22 -2.31 2.90
C ILE A 98 -13.86 -2.73 2.34
N VAL A 99 -13.51 -2.24 1.14
CA VAL A 99 -12.20 -2.46 0.51
C VAL A 99 -11.11 -1.68 1.25
N GLY A 100 -11.44 -0.49 1.78
CA GLY A 100 -10.55 0.29 2.63
C GLY A 100 -9.98 -0.51 3.80
N PHE A 101 -10.82 -1.29 4.51
CA PHE A 101 -10.34 -2.17 5.59
C PHE A 101 -9.34 -3.23 5.11
N SER A 102 -9.50 -3.74 3.88
CA SER A 102 -8.55 -4.70 3.29
C SER A 102 -7.22 -4.05 2.93
N ARG A 103 -7.26 -2.83 2.40
CA ARG A 103 -6.04 -2.08 2.08
C ARG A 103 -5.29 -1.66 3.33
N GLU A 104 -6.01 -1.28 4.39
CA GLU A 104 -5.38 -1.01 5.69
C GLU A 104 -4.67 -2.26 6.24
N SER A 105 -5.27 -3.45 6.11
CA SER A 105 -4.64 -4.74 6.47
C SER A 105 -3.32 -4.97 5.73
N GLU A 106 -3.28 -4.63 4.43
CA GLU A 106 -2.08 -4.69 3.58
C GLU A 106 -1.01 -3.71 4.07
N GLU A 107 -1.38 -2.44 4.21
CA GLU A 107 -0.46 -1.36 4.62
C GLU A 107 0.14 -1.61 6.00
N THR A 108 -0.65 -2.16 6.92
CA THR A 108 -0.22 -2.45 8.29
C THR A 108 0.47 -3.81 8.44
N THR A 109 0.56 -4.60 7.37
CA THR A 109 1.20 -5.93 7.41
C THR A 109 0.56 -6.80 8.50
N GLU A 110 -0.77 -6.78 8.58
CA GLU A 110 -1.52 -7.34 9.71
C GLU A 110 -1.29 -8.85 9.92
N VAL A 111 -1.13 -9.59 8.82
CA VAL A 111 -0.90 -11.03 8.84
C VAL A 111 0.52 -11.34 8.34
N GLY A 112 1.35 -11.85 9.25
CA GLY A 112 2.72 -12.26 8.94
C GLY A 112 3.58 -11.08 8.48
N GLU A 113 4.31 -11.26 7.38
CA GLU A 113 5.10 -10.20 6.72
C GLU A 113 4.32 -9.55 5.55
N GLY A 114 2.99 -9.51 5.62
CA GLY A 114 2.15 -8.83 4.63
C GLY A 114 1.87 -9.66 3.38
N GLN A 115 2.21 -10.96 3.44
CA GLN A 115 1.94 -11.91 2.37
C GLN A 115 0.44 -12.19 2.21
N ILE A 116 -0.34 -11.99 3.29
CA ILE A 116 -1.79 -12.12 3.31
C ILE A 116 -2.36 -10.82 3.85
N TRP A 117 -3.35 -10.29 3.16
CA TRP A 117 -4.07 -9.09 3.57
C TRP A 117 -5.53 -9.20 3.13
N GLY A 118 -6.42 -8.47 3.80
CA GLY A 118 -7.85 -8.53 3.52
C GLY A 118 -8.69 -8.26 4.76
N ARG A 119 -9.90 -8.85 4.80
CA ARG A 119 -10.76 -8.90 5.98
C ARG A 119 -10.74 -10.30 6.55
N VAL A 120 -9.61 -10.69 7.12
CA VAL A 120 -9.38 -12.05 7.61
C VAL A 120 -10.08 -12.24 8.96
N THR A 121 -10.89 -13.28 9.09
CA THR A 121 -11.57 -13.59 10.35
C THR A 121 -10.56 -13.82 11.48
N GLY A 122 -10.82 -13.25 12.66
CA GLY A 122 -9.92 -13.33 13.82
C GLY A 122 -8.83 -12.25 13.86
N PHE A 123 -8.76 -11.38 12.85
CA PHE A 123 -7.82 -10.27 12.78
C PHE A 123 -8.53 -8.90 12.87
N PRO A 124 -7.82 -7.84 13.33
CA PRO A 124 -8.35 -6.47 13.44
C PRO A 124 -9.15 -5.94 12.23
N SER A 125 -8.74 -6.20 10.99
CA SER A 125 -9.44 -5.78 9.76
C SER A 125 -10.83 -6.41 9.64
N GLY A 126 -10.96 -7.68 10.02
CA GLY A 126 -12.23 -8.37 10.14
C GLY A 126 -13.12 -7.74 11.21
N ALA A 127 -12.57 -7.49 12.40
CA ALA A 127 -13.29 -6.87 13.52
C ALA A 127 -13.80 -5.46 13.15
N LYS A 128 -12.95 -4.61 12.56
CA LYS A 128 -13.33 -3.26 12.08
C LYS A 128 -14.47 -3.30 11.07
N THR A 129 -14.44 -4.27 10.16
CA THR A 129 -15.52 -4.43 9.18
C THR A 129 -16.84 -4.76 9.87
N ILE A 130 -16.81 -5.66 10.85
CA ILE A 130 -17.99 -6.05 11.64
C ILE A 130 -18.53 -4.86 12.44
N GLU A 131 -17.66 -4.13 13.13
CA GLU A 131 -18.02 -2.92 13.87
C GLU A 131 -18.65 -1.84 12.98
N TRP A 132 -18.05 -1.62 11.81
CA TRP A 132 -18.61 -0.71 10.81
C TRP A 132 -20.00 -1.17 10.36
N ALA A 133 -20.20 -2.44 10.01
CA ALA A 133 -21.50 -2.95 9.58
C ALA A 133 -22.58 -2.80 10.67
N VAL A 134 -22.24 -3.06 11.93
CA VAL A 134 -23.13 -2.82 13.08
C VAL A 134 -23.51 -1.34 13.18
N SER A 135 -22.55 -0.43 12.98
CA SER A 135 -22.81 1.00 13.01
C SER A 135 -23.77 1.43 11.90
N GLU A 136 -23.63 0.90 10.68
CA GLU A 136 -24.54 1.17 9.57
C GLU A 136 -25.95 0.66 9.87
N PHE A 137 -26.10 -0.56 10.39
CA PHE A 137 -27.42 -1.08 10.77
C PHE A 137 -28.11 -0.20 11.81
N ARG A 138 -27.39 0.21 12.84
CA ARG A 138 -27.94 1.12 13.87
C ARG A 138 -28.30 2.49 13.30
N ALA A 139 -27.48 3.03 12.39
CA ALA A 139 -27.74 4.31 11.73
C ALA A 139 -29.03 4.30 10.89
N THR A 140 -29.41 3.14 10.34
CA THR A 140 -30.69 2.97 9.62
C THR A 140 -31.91 2.79 10.55
N GLY A 141 -31.70 2.78 11.87
CA GLY A 141 -32.78 2.67 12.85
C GLY A 141 -33.20 1.24 13.18
N ILE A 142 -32.40 0.23 12.81
CA ILE A 142 -32.63 -1.15 13.25
C ILE A 142 -32.37 -1.21 14.76
N ALA A 143 -33.42 -1.53 15.54
CA ALA A 143 -33.39 -1.46 17.00
C ALA A 143 -32.56 -2.59 17.63
N ASP A 144 -32.70 -3.81 17.12
CA ASP A 144 -32.11 -5.02 17.70
C ASP A 144 -30.88 -5.46 16.91
N VAL A 145 -29.76 -4.74 17.05
CA VAL A 145 -28.48 -5.08 16.42
C VAL A 145 -27.54 -5.69 17.44
N GLU A 146 -27.38 -7.01 17.35
CA GLU A 146 -26.54 -7.83 18.23
C GLU A 146 -25.35 -8.45 17.47
N LEU A 147 -24.22 -8.62 18.17
CA LEU A 147 -23.07 -9.35 17.66
C LEU A 147 -23.06 -10.77 18.21
N GLN A 148 -23.21 -11.75 17.33
CA GLN A 148 -23.03 -13.16 17.69
C GLN A 148 -21.55 -13.51 17.65
N GLN A 149 -20.99 -13.81 18.83
CA GLN A 149 -19.63 -14.31 18.97
C GLN A 149 -19.60 -15.82 18.74
N PHE A 150 -18.49 -16.31 18.19
CA PHE A 150 -18.22 -17.73 18.00
C PHE A 150 -16.88 -18.08 18.65
N ASP A 151 -16.83 -19.23 19.32
CA ASP A 151 -15.65 -19.79 19.99
C ASP A 151 -14.87 -20.74 19.07
#